data_AF-A0A1G6X037-F1
#
_entry.id   AF-A0A1G6X037-F1
#
_cell.length_a   1.000
_cell.length_b   1.000
_cell.length_c   1.000
_cell.angle_alpha   90.00
_cell.angle_beta   90.00
_cell.angle_gamma   90.00
#
_symmetry.space_group_name_H-M   'P 1'
#
loop_
_entity.id
_entity.type
_entity.pdbx_description
1 polymer ?
#
loop_
_entity_poly.entity_id
_entity_poly.type
_entity_poly.pdbx_seq_one_letter_code
_entity_poly.pdbx_strand_id
1 'polypeptide(L)'
;MNATHALRARPVRTLAAVGLALALSAAAVLALPRAEPPRHALVATTHLDGLRVGAANGDADASRRLTSALLDQYRDRRNPEALMEAMQWLDRDWDTSEYFASRLTHRVFDDGLCEHPVVRWHPFCHVGE
;
A
#
# COMPACT_ATOMS: atom_id res chain seq x y z
N MET A 1 -6.49 62.39 14.94
CA MET A 1 -6.91 62.12 13.56
C MET A 1 -7.66 60.79 13.58
N ASN A 2 -8.99 60.85 13.46
CA ASN A 2 -9.92 59.72 13.54
C ASN A 2 -10.33 59.29 12.12
N ALA A 3 -10.28 57.99 11.81
CA ALA A 3 -11.13 57.34 10.80
C ALA A 3 -10.99 55.80 10.91
N THR A 4 -11.81 55.12 11.72
CA THR A 4 -12.96 54.29 11.28
C THR A 4 -12.63 53.15 10.30
N HIS A 5 -12.36 51.97 10.85
CA HIS A 5 -12.46 50.67 10.17
C HIS A 5 -13.94 50.33 9.91
N ALA A 6 -14.33 50.22 8.64
CA ALA A 6 -15.66 49.77 8.27
C ALA A 6 -15.67 48.24 8.07
N LEU A 7 -16.37 47.55 8.97
CA LEU A 7 -16.82 46.17 8.80
C LEU A 7 -17.67 46.06 7.52
N ARG A 8 -17.38 45.07 6.67
CA ARG A 8 -18.36 44.57 5.69
C ARG A 8 -18.73 43.14 6.04
N ALA A 9 -19.72 43.04 6.93
CA ALA A 9 -20.57 41.87 7.06
C ALA A 9 -21.26 41.63 5.72
N ARG A 10 -21.17 40.40 5.21
CA ARG A 10 -21.97 39.96 4.06
C ARG A 10 -23.19 39.18 4.56
N PRO A 11 -24.38 39.44 3.98
CA PRO A 11 -25.64 38.96 4.52
C PRO A 11 -25.83 37.46 4.30
N VAL A 12 -26.32 36.83 5.37
CA VAL A 12 -26.96 35.52 5.39
C VAL A 12 -28.20 35.58 4.49
N ARG A 13 -28.31 34.65 3.54
CA ARG A 13 -29.55 34.37 2.80
C ARG A 13 -30.02 32.95 3.15
N THR A 14 -30.88 32.87 4.15
CA THR A 14 -31.95 31.87 4.30
C THR A 14 -33.08 32.23 3.32
N LEU A 15 -33.97 31.38 2.80
CA LEU A 15 -34.35 29.99 3.05
C LEU A 15 -35.12 29.48 1.81
N ALA A 16 -35.02 28.17 1.56
CA ALA A 16 -36.04 27.24 1.08
C ALA A 16 -36.93 27.60 -0.12
N ALA A 17 -36.86 26.76 -1.16
CA ALA A 17 -38.07 26.11 -1.69
C ALA A 17 -37.72 24.96 -2.65
N VAL A 18 -38.26 23.78 -2.30
CA VAL A 18 -38.97 22.87 -3.21
C VAL A 18 -38.15 22.07 -4.23
N GLY A 19 -38.27 20.75 -4.12
CA GLY A 19 -38.06 19.85 -5.25
C GLY A 19 -37.43 18.52 -4.88
N LEU A 20 -38.11 17.72 -4.06
CA LEU A 20 -37.82 16.30 -3.92
C LEU A 20 -38.11 15.63 -5.28
N ALA A 21 -37.09 15.49 -6.13
CA ALA A 21 -37.14 14.62 -7.30
C ALA A 21 -36.35 13.34 -6.98
N LEU A 22 -36.98 12.44 -6.22
CA LEU A 22 -36.64 11.02 -6.28
C LEU A 22 -37.07 10.53 -7.65
N ALA A 23 -36.12 10.44 -8.59
CA ALA A 23 -36.33 9.74 -9.84
C ALA A 23 -35.11 8.84 -10.11
N LEU A 24 -35.34 7.56 -9.82
CA LEU A 24 -34.67 6.36 -10.28
C LEU A 24 -33.53 6.53 -11.30
N SER A 25 -32.36 6.03 -10.94
CA SER A 25 -31.46 5.32 -11.87
C SER A 25 -30.78 4.19 -11.09
N ALA A 26 -31.58 3.18 -10.77
CA ALA A 26 -31.07 1.89 -10.34
C ALA A 26 -30.40 1.19 -11.53
N ALA A 27 -29.20 0.66 -11.28
CA ALA A 27 -28.58 -0.45 -12.01
C ALA A 27 -28.24 -0.22 -13.49
N ALA A 28 -27.11 0.46 -13.71
CA ALA A 28 -26.23 0.15 -14.85
C ALA A 28 -24.84 -0.26 -14.33
N VAL A 29 -24.81 -1.27 -13.45
CA VAL A 29 -23.57 -1.96 -13.02
C VAL A 29 -23.67 -3.44 -13.40
N LEU A 30 -24.00 -3.70 -14.66
CA LEU A 30 -23.91 -5.02 -15.30
C LEU A 30 -23.52 -4.68 -16.75
N ALA A 31 -22.34 -4.93 -17.28
CA ALA A 31 -21.33 -5.89 -16.94
C ALA A 31 -19.97 -5.32 -17.35
N LEU A 32 -19.13 -4.98 -16.36
CA LEU A 32 -17.71 -5.20 -16.61
C LEU A 32 -17.53 -6.72 -16.67
N PRO A 33 -16.87 -7.29 -17.69
CA PRO A 33 -16.44 -8.68 -17.60
C PRO A 33 -15.64 -8.77 -16.31
N ARG A 34 -16.14 -9.56 -15.35
CA ARG A 34 -15.38 -9.93 -14.17
C ARG A 34 -14.17 -10.67 -14.72
N ALA A 35 -13.07 -9.94 -14.90
CA ALA A 35 -11.81 -10.51 -15.32
C ALA A 35 -11.46 -11.54 -14.26
N GLU A 36 -11.74 -12.80 -14.56
CA GLU A 36 -11.41 -13.89 -13.67
C GLU A 36 -9.89 -13.84 -13.54
N PRO A 37 -9.35 -13.61 -12.32
CA PRO A 37 -7.93 -13.50 -12.15
C PRO A 37 -7.33 -14.78 -12.76
N PRO A 38 -6.30 -14.66 -13.61
CA PRO A 38 -5.71 -15.83 -14.24
C PRO A 38 -5.38 -16.83 -13.14
N ARG A 39 -5.67 -18.13 -13.34
CA ARG A 39 -5.54 -19.15 -12.28
C ARG A 39 -4.18 -19.10 -11.55
N HIS A 40 -3.12 -18.73 -12.28
CA HIS A 40 -1.79 -18.46 -11.73
C HIS A 40 -1.73 -17.33 -10.70
N ALA A 41 -2.52 -16.26 -10.85
CA ALA A 41 -2.67 -15.21 -9.85
C ALA A 41 -3.39 -15.72 -8.59
N LEU A 42 -4.42 -16.57 -8.73
CA LEU A 42 -5.12 -17.16 -7.57
C LEU A 42 -4.24 -18.15 -6.79
N VAL A 43 -3.44 -18.95 -7.50
CA VAL A 43 -2.44 -19.85 -6.88
C VAL A 43 -1.34 -19.04 -6.18
N ALA A 44 -0.88 -17.94 -6.79
CA ALA A 44 0.09 -17.05 -6.14
C ALA A 44 -0.47 -16.41 -4.86
N THR A 45 -1.73 -15.95 -4.85
CA THR A 45 -2.32 -15.37 -3.63
C THR A 45 -2.48 -16.40 -2.53
N THR A 46 -2.99 -17.59 -2.85
CA THR A 46 -3.15 -18.68 -1.86
C THR A 46 -1.82 -19.19 -1.32
N HIS A 47 -0.78 -19.21 -2.14
CA HIS A 47 0.58 -19.53 -1.69
C HIS A 47 1.13 -18.46 -0.73
N LEU A 48 0.97 -17.18 -1.06
CA LEU A 48 1.34 -16.07 -0.18
C LEU A 48 0.55 -16.09 1.13
N ASP A 49 -0.74 -16.45 1.11
CA ASP A 49 -1.58 -16.54 2.32
C ASP A 49 -1.06 -17.58 3.30
N GLY A 50 -0.63 -18.75 2.80
CA GLY A 50 0.02 -19.75 3.65
C GLY A 50 1.32 -19.23 4.29
N LEU A 51 2.11 -18.47 3.53
CA LEU A 51 3.32 -17.83 4.04
C LEU A 51 3.02 -16.73 5.07
N ARG A 52 1.98 -15.91 4.86
CA ARG A 52 1.52 -14.90 5.83
C ARG A 52 1.13 -15.53 7.16
N VAL A 53 0.37 -16.63 7.12
CA VAL A 53 -0.02 -17.36 8.34
C VAL A 53 1.20 -17.93 9.04
N GLY A 54 2.13 -18.56 8.32
CA GLY A 54 3.37 -19.07 8.92
C GLY A 54 4.18 -17.95 9.55
N ALA A 55 4.45 -16.88 8.80
CA ALA A 55 5.20 -15.72 9.26
C ALA A 55 4.56 -15.07 10.50
N ALA A 56 3.23 -14.91 10.50
CA ALA A 56 2.49 -14.36 11.63
C ALA A 56 2.58 -15.24 12.90
N ASN A 57 2.77 -16.54 12.75
CA ASN A 57 2.98 -17.48 13.85
C ASN A 57 4.45 -17.58 14.30
N GLY A 58 5.34 -16.74 13.76
CA GLY A 58 6.76 -16.68 14.15
C GLY A 58 7.66 -17.62 13.35
N ASP A 59 7.18 -18.22 12.25
CA ASP A 59 8.05 -18.98 11.35
C ASP A 59 8.94 -18.00 10.54
N ALA A 60 10.22 -17.94 10.89
CA ALA A 60 11.21 -17.08 10.25
C ALA A 60 11.46 -17.47 8.78
N ASP A 61 11.40 -18.76 8.44
CA ASP A 61 11.57 -19.23 7.06
C ASP A 61 10.37 -18.80 6.20
N ALA A 62 9.16 -18.91 6.75
CA ALA A 62 7.95 -18.42 6.09
C ALA A 62 8.02 -16.91 5.86
N SER A 63 8.49 -16.14 6.85
CA SER A 63 8.68 -14.69 6.69
C SER A 63 9.67 -14.34 5.58
N ARG A 64 10.86 -14.95 5.57
CA ARG A 64 11.86 -14.69 4.52
C ARG A 64 11.34 -15.03 3.12
N ARG A 65 10.64 -16.15 2.99
CA ARG A 65 10.02 -16.58 1.72
C ARG A 65 8.89 -15.63 1.30
N LEU A 66 8.09 -15.16 2.25
CA LEU A 66 7.03 -14.19 2.00
C LEU A 66 7.60 -12.87 1.48
N THR A 67 8.55 -12.28 2.19
CA THR A 67 9.18 -11.02 1.77
C THR A 67 9.82 -11.18 0.39
N SER A 68 10.57 -12.26 0.15
CA SER A 68 11.16 -12.52 -1.17
C SER A 68 10.11 -12.59 -2.26
N ALA A 69 9.02 -13.34 -2.05
CA ALA A 69 7.96 -13.51 -3.05
C ALA A 69 7.20 -12.21 -3.33
N LEU A 70 7.01 -11.35 -2.32
CA LEU A 70 6.42 -10.03 -2.48
C LEU A 70 7.34 -9.08 -3.26
N LEU A 71 8.65 -9.11 -3.01
CA LEU A 71 9.63 -8.37 -3.82
C LEU A 71 9.65 -8.84 -5.26
N ASP A 72 9.61 -10.16 -5.50
CA ASP A 72 9.46 -10.73 -6.86
C ASP A 72 8.17 -10.26 -7.53
N GLN A 73 7.05 -10.24 -6.81
CA GLN A 73 5.78 -9.74 -7.33
C GLN A 73 5.84 -8.25 -7.69
N TYR A 74 6.53 -7.43 -6.88
CA TYR A 74 6.78 -6.04 -7.24
C TYR A 74 7.68 -5.91 -8.46
N ARG A 75 8.78 -6.66 -8.54
CA ARG A 75 9.69 -6.61 -9.69
C ARG A 75 8.96 -6.97 -10.98
N ASP A 76 8.18 -8.04 -10.97
CA ASP A 76 7.56 -8.59 -12.17
C ASP A 76 6.32 -7.81 -12.61
N ARG A 77 5.55 -7.25 -11.65
CA ARG A 77 4.25 -6.61 -11.94
C ARG A 77 4.16 -5.14 -11.55
N ARG A 78 5.21 -4.57 -10.96
CA ARG A 78 5.23 -3.22 -10.38
C ARG A 78 4.08 -2.97 -9.40
N ASN A 79 3.67 -4.01 -8.66
CA ASN A 79 2.56 -3.93 -7.71
C ASN A 79 3.00 -3.19 -6.42
N PRO A 80 2.58 -1.93 -6.19
CA PRO A 80 3.03 -1.16 -5.03
C PRO A 80 2.55 -1.76 -3.70
N GLU A 81 1.41 -2.47 -3.68
CA GLU A 81 0.92 -3.14 -2.47
C GLU A 81 1.86 -4.26 -2.04
N ALA A 82 2.39 -5.02 -2.99
CA ALA A 82 3.36 -6.07 -2.71
C ALA A 82 4.66 -5.49 -2.13
N LEU A 83 5.13 -4.36 -2.66
CA LEU A 83 6.31 -3.68 -2.11
C LEU A 83 6.05 -3.15 -0.70
N MET A 84 4.92 -2.48 -0.47
CA MET A 84 4.56 -1.99 0.87
C MET A 84 4.47 -3.14 1.88
N GLU A 85 3.89 -4.27 1.49
CA GLU A 85 3.81 -5.44 2.35
C GLU A 85 5.21 -6.06 2.59
N ALA A 86 6.03 -6.17 1.55
CA ALA A 86 7.41 -6.66 1.68
C ALA A 86 8.19 -5.84 2.72
N MET A 87 8.07 -4.51 2.66
CA MET A 87 8.73 -3.62 3.60
C MET A 87 8.23 -3.78 5.03
N GLN A 88 6.92 -3.99 5.25
CA GLN A 88 6.38 -4.24 6.59
C GLN A 88 6.97 -5.51 7.22
N TRP A 89 7.09 -6.59 6.45
CA TRP A 89 7.74 -7.82 6.93
C TRP A 89 9.24 -7.63 7.16
N LEU A 90 9.89 -6.82 6.32
CA LEU A 90 11.30 -6.48 6.47
C LEU A 90 11.58 -5.69 7.74
N ASP A 91 10.75 -4.67 8.04
CA ASP A 91 10.86 -3.87 9.27
C ASP A 91 10.60 -4.70 10.52
N ARG A 92 9.61 -5.60 10.46
CA ARG A 92 9.26 -6.47 11.60
C ARG A 92 10.44 -7.33 12.02
N ASP A 93 11.17 -7.86 11.05
CA ASP A 93 12.23 -8.83 11.31
C ASP A 93 13.63 -8.18 11.34
N TRP A 94 13.71 -6.86 11.17
CA TRP A 94 14.95 -6.09 11.06
C TRP A 94 15.93 -6.35 12.21
N ASP A 95 15.44 -6.51 13.44
CA ASP A 95 16.29 -6.73 14.62
C ASP A 95 16.70 -8.20 14.82
N THR A 96 16.26 -9.11 13.95
CA THR A 96 16.58 -10.54 14.06
C THR A 96 17.86 -10.89 13.30
N SER A 97 18.76 -11.63 13.94
CA SER A 97 20.05 -12.04 13.36
C SER A 97 19.88 -12.89 12.09
N GLU A 98 18.82 -13.68 12.02
CA GLU A 98 18.45 -14.52 10.88
C GLU A 98 18.03 -13.70 9.66
N TYR A 99 17.48 -12.51 9.88
CA TYR A 99 17.04 -11.64 8.80
C TYR A 99 18.20 -10.87 8.16
N PHE A 100 19.20 -10.43 8.93
CA PHE A 100 20.46 -9.94 8.36
C PHE A 100 21.16 -10.99 7.50
N ALA A 101 21.07 -12.26 7.87
CA ALA A 101 21.60 -13.37 7.08
C ALA A 101 20.80 -13.64 5.79
N SER A 102 19.56 -13.15 5.69
CA SER A 102 18.63 -13.45 4.60
C SER A 102 18.98 -12.79 3.25
N ARG A 103 19.96 -11.89 3.21
CA ARG A 103 20.29 -11.03 2.06
C ARG A 103 19.12 -10.20 1.50
N LEU A 104 17.96 -10.17 2.16
CA LEU A 104 16.79 -9.47 1.65
C LEU A 104 17.01 -7.95 1.61
N THR A 105 17.67 -7.38 2.63
CA THR A 105 18.07 -5.97 2.63
C THR A 105 19.04 -5.65 1.48
N HIS A 106 20.01 -6.53 1.21
CA HIS A 106 20.91 -6.38 0.06
C HIS A 106 20.14 -6.42 -1.25
N ARG A 107 19.16 -7.30 -1.36
CA ARG A 107 18.31 -7.36 -2.56
C ARG A 107 17.55 -6.05 -2.79
N VAL A 108 17.03 -5.42 -1.73
CA VAL A 108 16.37 -4.11 -1.84
C VAL A 108 17.33 -3.04 -2.38
N PHE A 109 18.60 -3.07 -1.95
CA PHE A 109 19.65 -2.19 -2.46
C PHE A 109 20.01 -2.51 -3.92
N ASP A 110 20.32 -3.77 -4.23
CA ASP A 110 20.75 -4.24 -5.55
C ASP A 110 19.66 -4.03 -6.62
N ASP A 111 18.38 -4.17 -6.24
CA ASP A 111 17.22 -3.92 -7.10
C ASP A 111 16.94 -2.40 -7.27
N GLY A 112 17.77 -1.52 -6.71
CA GLY A 112 17.66 -0.05 -6.82
C GLY A 112 16.43 0.53 -6.13
N LEU A 113 15.86 -0.18 -5.15
CA LEU A 113 14.60 0.21 -4.54
C LEU A 113 14.74 1.37 -3.56
N CYS A 114 15.95 1.73 -3.15
CA CYS A 114 16.19 2.86 -2.25
C CYS A 114 15.76 4.23 -2.81
N GLU A 115 15.56 4.36 -4.13
CA GLU A 115 14.98 5.58 -4.72
C GLU A 115 13.43 5.60 -4.63
N HIS A 116 12.80 4.46 -4.33
CA HIS A 116 11.36 4.33 -4.29
C HIS A 116 10.76 5.06 -3.08
N PRO A 117 9.66 5.84 -3.21
CA PRO A 117 9.10 6.65 -2.10
C PRO A 117 8.75 5.87 -0.83
N VAL A 118 8.38 4.60 -0.96
CA VAL A 118 8.07 3.70 0.17
C VAL A 118 9.34 3.27 0.89
N VAL A 119 10.44 3.07 0.16
CA VAL A 119 11.65 2.42 0.68
C VAL A 119 12.69 3.45 1.11
N ARG A 120 12.76 4.61 0.43
CA ARG A 120 13.82 5.62 0.58
C ARG A 120 14.04 6.18 1.99
N TRP A 121 13.10 5.97 2.89
CA TRP A 121 13.16 6.45 4.27
C TRP A 121 13.70 5.41 5.25
N HIS A 122 13.95 4.19 4.78
CA HIS A 122 14.43 3.12 5.65
C HIS A 122 15.92 3.33 5.99
N PRO A 123 16.34 3.05 7.24
CA PRO A 123 17.71 3.31 7.69
C PRO A 123 18.78 2.70 6.79
N PHE A 124 18.58 1.48 6.30
CA PHE A 124 19.55 0.79 5.45
C PHE A 124 19.73 1.39 4.05
N CYS A 125 18.83 2.26 3.60
CA CYS A 125 19.03 3.05 2.38
C CYS A 125 19.91 4.29 2.60
N HIS A 126 20.22 4.63 3.85
CA HIS A 126 21.09 5.76 4.20
C HIS A 126 22.45 5.33 4.76
N VAL A 127 22.56 4.10 5.27
CA VAL A 127 23.77 3.60 5.96
C VAL A 127 24.84 3.07 4.98
N GLY A 128 24.56 3.09 3.67
CA GLY A 128 25.42 2.51 2.62
C GLY A 128 25.79 3.46 1.47
N GLU A 129 25.74 4.78 1.67
CA GLU A 129 26.45 5.73 0.79
C GLU A 129 27.97 5.69 1.04
#